data_AF-A0A957MZQ1-F1
#
_entry.id   AF-A0A957MZQ1-F1
#
_cell.length_a   1.000
_cell.length_b   1.000
_cell.length_c   1.000
_cell.angle_alpha   90.00
_cell.angle_beta   90.00
_cell.angle_gamma   90.00
#
_symmetry.space_group_name_H-M   'P 1'
#
loop_
_entity.id
_entity.type
_entity.pdbx_description
1 polymer ?
#
loop_
_entity_poly.entity_id
_entity_poly.type
_entity_poly.pdbx_seq_one_letter_code
_entity_poly.pdbx_strand_id
1 'polypeptide(L)'
;MCKATIDLISPAGVPVTLEVTNDDEQHQILELLERAEKIGLYFGGKGWTFAHSEPTGPSATELAQGPTFAGYPCSPTVDERGLPTWLIIDGKQAQRREKQGDVWYSLRLSDGSYEQVLRLPKGEKPPAVKGL
;
A
#
# COMPACT_ATOMS: atom_id res chain seq x y z
N MET A 1 -30.67 -18.74 5.64
CA MET A 1 -29.23 -18.71 5.98
C MET A 1 -28.70 -17.35 5.58
N CYS A 2 -28.12 -16.60 6.51
CA CYS A 2 -27.42 -15.36 6.18
C CYS A 2 -26.01 -15.72 5.70
N LYS A 3 -25.61 -15.18 4.55
CA LYS A 3 -24.24 -15.24 4.04
C LYS A 3 -23.61 -13.87 4.20
N ALA A 4 -22.36 -13.81 4.62
CA ALA A 4 -21.56 -12.59 4.57
C ALA A 4 -20.56 -12.71 3.42
N THR A 5 -20.43 -11.64 2.64
CA THR A 5 -19.41 -11.52 1.60
C THR A 5 -18.34 -10.57 2.10
N ILE A 6 -17.07 -10.98 1.98
CA ILE A 6 -15.91 -10.23 2.45
C ILE A 6 -14.96 -10.07 1.27
N ASP A 7 -14.69 -8.82 0.88
CA ASP A 7 -13.70 -8.50 -0.14
C ASP A 7 -12.36 -8.16 0.53
N LEU A 8 -11.29 -8.81 0.07
CA LEU A 8 -9.95 -8.74 0.64
C LEU A 8 -8.90 -8.59 -0.48
N ILE A 9 -7.74 -8.06 -0.13
CA ILE A 9 -6.54 -8.06 -1.00
C ILE A 9 -5.42 -8.78 -0.25
N SER A 10 -4.84 -9.81 -0.88
CA SER A 10 -3.72 -10.56 -0.27
C SER A 10 -2.46 -9.70 -0.21
N PRO A 11 -1.47 -10.03 0.63
CA PRO A 11 -0.16 -9.36 0.65
C PRO A 11 0.54 -9.29 -0.72
N ALA A 12 0.26 -10.24 -1.62
CA ALA A 12 0.75 -10.27 -3.00
C ALA A 12 -0.07 -9.42 -3.98
N GLY A 13 -1.11 -8.72 -3.52
CA GLY A 13 -1.99 -7.91 -4.37
C GLY A 13 -3.09 -8.70 -5.08
N VAL A 14 -3.35 -9.94 -4.68
CA VAL A 14 -4.42 -10.78 -5.26
C VAL A 14 -5.76 -10.39 -4.63
N PRO A 15 -6.76 -9.91 -5.40
CA PRO A 15 -8.09 -9.66 -4.87
C PRO A 15 -8.82 -10.98 -4.61
N VAL A 16 -9.47 -11.09 -3.46
CA VAL A 16 -10.19 -12.28 -3.00
C VAL A 16 -11.56 -11.86 -2.46
N THR A 17 -12.62 -12.36 -3.09
CA THR A 17 -13.99 -12.27 -2.57
C THR A 17 -14.33 -13.58 -1.88
N LEU A 18 -14.63 -13.52 -0.60
CA LEU A 18 -14.93 -14.66 0.25
C LEU A 18 -16.40 -14.64 0.66
N GLU A 19 -17.13 -15.71 0.35
CA GLU A 19 -18.44 -15.96 0.96
C GLU A 19 -18.26 -16.81 2.22
N VAL A 20 -18.69 -16.31 3.37
CA VAL A 20 -18.72 -17.05 4.63
C VAL A 20 -20.13 -17.21 5.16
N THR A 21 -20.34 -18.31 5.84
CA THR A 21 -21.55 -18.71 6.54
C THR A 21 -21.22 -18.99 8.00
N ASN A 22 -22.25 -19.13 8.84
CA ASN A 22 -22.04 -19.45 10.25
C ASN A 22 -21.50 -20.88 10.49
N ASP A 23 -21.55 -21.74 9.47
CA ASP A 23 -21.09 -23.12 9.54
C ASP A 23 -19.61 -23.26 9.15
N ASP A 24 -18.99 -22.19 8.63
CA ASP A 24 -17.59 -22.20 8.22
C ASP A 24 -16.67 -22.13 9.44
N GLU A 25 -15.83 -23.14 9.60
CA GLU A 25 -14.80 -23.14 10.64
C GLU A 25 -13.62 -22.26 10.26
N GLN A 26 -13.00 -21.63 11.27
CA GLN A 26 -11.84 -20.75 11.08
C GLN A 26 -10.73 -21.39 10.22
N HIS A 27 -10.44 -22.67 10.44
CA HIS A 27 -9.39 -23.37 9.70
C HIS A 27 -9.70 -23.46 8.20
N GLN A 28 -10.97 -23.74 7.83
CA GLN A 28 -11.41 -23.84 6.44
C GLN A 28 -11.30 -22.48 5.73
N ILE A 29 -11.65 -21.41 6.43
CA ILE A 29 -11.52 -20.03 5.92
C ILE A 29 -10.05 -19.71 5.63
N LEU A 30 -9.14 -20.03 6.55
CA LEU A 30 -7.71 -19.77 6.38
C LEU A 30 -7.10 -20.57 5.22
N GLU A 31 -7.43 -21.85 5.09
CA GLU A 31 -6.97 -22.68 3.97
C GLU A 31 -7.46 -22.14 2.62
N LEU A 32 -8.69 -21.64 2.57
CA LEU A 32 -9.26 -21.05 1.36
C LEU A 32 -8.49 -19.78 0.94
N LEU A 33 -8.16 -18.92 1.90
CA LEU A 33 -7.37 -17.70 1.65
C LEU A 33 -5.95 -18.04 1.16
N GLU A 34 -5.26 -18.99 1.80
CA GLU A 34 -3.93 -19.43 1.35
C GLU A 34 -3.95 -20.00 -0.07
N ARG A 35 -4.99 -20.78 -0.40
CA ARG A 35 -5.15 -21.35 -1.73
C ARG A 35 -5.41 -20.27 -2.78
N ALA A 36 -6.25 -19.28 -2.46
CA ALA A 36 -6.53 -18.15 -3.34
C ALA A 36 -5.24 -17.37 -3.64
N GLU A 37 -4.40 -17.13 -2.63
CA GLU A 37 -3.10 -16.47 -2.82
C GLU A 37 -2.14 -17.27 -3.71
N LYS A 38 -2.00 -18.58 -3.50
CA LYS A 38 -1.15 -19.46 -4.34
C LYS A 38 -1.60 -19.46 -5.81
N ILE A 39 -2.90 -19.52 -6.06
CA ILE A 39 -3.48 -19.45 -7.40
C ILE A 39 -3.20 -18.08 -8.02
N GLY A 40 -3.45 -17.01 -7.25
CA GLY A 40 -3.24 -15.65 -7.72
C GLY A 40 -1.78 -15.39 -8.11
N LEU A 41 -0.83 -15.80 -7.28
CA LEU A 41 0.59 -15.72 -7.58
C LEU A 41 0.96 -16.49 -8.86
N TYR A 42 0.42 -17.70 -9.05
CA TYR A 42 0.70 -18.53 -10.22
C TYR A 42 0.24 -17.87 -11.52
N PHE A 43 -1.00 -17.36 -11.57
CA PHE A 43 -1.53 -16.71 -12.77
C PHE A 43 -0.96 -15.30 -12.98
N GLY A 44 -0.72 -14.55 -11.90
CA GLY A 44 -0.02 -13.26 -11.97
C GLY A 44 1.38 -13.40 -12.57
N GLY A 45 2.13 -14.44 -12.18
CA GLY A 45 3.43 -14.77 -12.79
C GLY A 45 3.37 -15.15 -14.28
N LYS A 46 2.18 -15.47 -14.79
CA LYS A 46 1.91 -15.75 -16.21
C LYS A 46 1.34 -14.54 -16.98
N GLY A 47 1.35 -13.35 -16.36
CA GLY A 47 0.87 -12.11 -16.98
C GLY A 47 -0.65 -11.98 -17.00
N TRP A 48 -1.39 -12.79 -16.22
CA TRP A 48 -2.82 -12.59 -16.05
C TRP A 48 -3.07 -11.44 -15.08
N THR A 49 -4.05 -10.60 -15.40
CA THR A 49 -4.47 -9.47 -14.56
C THR A 49 -5.83 -9.75 -13.94
N PHE A 50 -5.99 -9.44 -12.66
CA PHE A 50 -7.27 -9.62 -11.96
C PHE A 50 -8.21 -8.44 -12.24
N ALA A 51 -9.46 -8.74 -12.60
CA ALA A 51 -10.45 -7.72 -12.97
C ALA A 51 -10.79 -6.72 -11.85
N HIS A 52 -10.59 -7.12 -10.59
CA HIS A 52 -10.92 -6.34 -9.40
C HIS A 52 -9.71 -6.04 -8.51
N SER A 53 -8.49 -5.96 -9.08
CA SER A 53 -7.35 -5.47 -8.31
C SER A 53 -7.55 -3.98 -8.04
N GLU A 54 -8.08 -3.62 -6.87
CA GLU A 54 -8.01 -2.22 -6.45
C GLU A 54 -6.54 -1.83 -6.29
N PRO A 55 -6.09 -0.73 -6.91
CA PRO A 55 -4.74 -0.25 -6.72
C PRO A 55 -4.57 0.13 -5.24
N THR A 56 -3.57 -0.47 -4.59
CA THR A 56 -3.08 -0.02 -3.28
C THR A 56 -2.25 1.26 -3.46
N GLY A 57 -2.93 2.34 -3.83
CA GLY A 57 -2.32 3.66 -4.03
C GLY A 57 -3.18 4.60 -4.87
N PRO A 58 -2.88 5.91 -4.85
CA PRO A 58 -3.52 6.88 -5.73
C PRO A 58 -3.35 6.44 -7.20
N SER A 59 -4.39 6.71 -7.99
CA SER A 59 -4.40 6.39 -9.42
C SER A 59 -3.25 7.09 -10.17
N ALA A 60 -2.84 6.53 -11.31
CA ALA A 60 -1.82 7.15 -12.17
C ALA A 60 -2.15 8.61 -12.54
N THR A 61 -3.44 8.95 -12.61
CA THR A 61 -3.94 10.30 -12.87
C THR A 61 -3.72 11.23 -11.67
N GLU A 62 -4.00 10.77 -10.45
CA GLU A 62 -3.71 11.51 -9.22
C GLU A 62 -2.20 11.69 -9.01
N LEU A 63 -1.38 10.73 -9.42
CA LEU A 63 0.08 10.83 -9.42
C LEU A 63 0.62 11.85 -10.43
N ALA A 64 -0.03 11.98 -11.59
CA ALA A 64 0.40 12.86 -12.66
C ALA A 64 0.07 14.34 -12.42
N GLN A 65 -0.93 14.63 -11.58
CA GLN A 65 -1.38 16.00 -11.28
C GLN A 65 -1.21 16.40 -9.80
N GLY A 66 -0.82 15.46 -8.95
CA GLY A 66 -0.70 15.66 -7.51
C GLY A 66 0.54 16.44 -7.07
N PRO A 67 0.57 16.87 -5.80
CA PRO A 67 1.69 17.60 -5.24
C PRO A 67 2.95 16.75 -5.20
N THR A 68 4.10 17.42 -5.13
CA THR A 68 5.41 16.77 -5.06
C THR A 68 6.20 17.22 -3.84
N PHE A 69 6.94 16.29 -3.25
CA PHE A 69 7.84 16.50 -2.12
C PHE A 69 9.19 15.85 -2.42
N ALA A 70 10.28 16.63 -2.31
CA ALA A 70 11.63 16.18 -2.63
C ALA A 70 11.77 15.56 -4.05
N GLY A 71 10.92 15.97 -5.00
CA GLY A 71 10.90 15.44 -6.37
C GLY A 71 10.00 14.23 -6.59
N TYR A 72 9.39 13.68 -5.53
CA TYR A 72 8.47 12.54 -5.61
C TYR A 72 7.02 12.99 -5.52
N PRO A 73 6.08 12.37 -6.26
CA PRO A 73 4.65 12.54 -6.01
C PRO A 73 4.34 12.18 -4.55
N CYS A 74 3.51 13.01 -3.90
CA CYS A 74 3.22 12.87 -2.48
C CYS A 74 1.74 13.06 -2.17
N SER A 75 1.36 12.75 -0.93
CA SER A 75 0.01 13.01 -0.46
C SER A 75 -0.33 14.50 -0.49
N PRO A 76 -1.56 14.89 -0.86
CA PRO A 76 -2.02 16.27 -0.74
C PRO A 76 -2.23 16.70 0.72
N THR A 77 -2.31 15.75 1.65
CA THR A 77 -2.38 16.04 3.08
C THR A 77 -0.97 16.15 3.66
N VAL A 78 -0.64 17.33 4.20
CA VAL A 78 0.60 17.59 4.93
C VAL A 78 0.32 17.90 6.40
N ASP A 79 1.29 17.63 7.28
CA ASP A 79 1.21 18.05 8.68
C ASP A 79 1.59 19.53 8.88
N GLU A 80 1.59 20.00 10.12
CA GLU A 80 1.95 21.37 10.50
C GLU A 80 3.40 21.76 10.13
N ARG A 81 4.28 20.77 9.91
CA ARG A 81 5.66 20.97 9.45
C ARG A 81 5.77 20.93 7.93
N GLY A 82 4.66 20.75 7.22
CA GLY A 82 4.62 20.61 5.77
C GLY A 82 5.07 19.24 5.27
N LEU A 83 5.09 18.21 6.12
CA LEU A 83 5.50 16.87 5.72
C LEU A 83 4.30 16.06 5.22
N PRO A 84 4.36 15.46 4.03
CA PRO A 84 3.30 14.57 3.55
C PRO A 84 3.23 13.28 4.38
N THR A 85 2.13 12.54 4.24
CA THR A 85 1.92 11.25 4.92
C THR A 85 2.52 10.08 4.14
N TRP A 86 2.59 10.19 2.82
CA TRP A 86 3.21 9.21 1.94
C TRP A 86 3.89 9.86 0.72
N LEU A 87 4.83 9.11 0.13
CA LEU A 87 5.50 9.42 -1.13
C LEU A 87 5.33 8.26 -2.09
N ILE A 88 5.49 8.53 -3.39
CA ILE A 88 5.47 7.50 -4.43
C ILE A 88 6.86 7.44 -5.05
N ILE A 89 7.50 6.29 -4.90
CA ILE A 89 8.88 6.04 -5.33
C ILE A 89 8.86 4.74 -6.11
N ASP A 90 9.34 4.80 -7.37
CA ASP A 90 9.33 3.68 -8.31
C ASP A 90 7.94 3.00 -8.44
N GLY A 91 6.88 3.82 -8.44
CA GLY A 91 5.49 3.36 -8.53
C GLY A 91 4.93 2.71 -7.27
N LYS A 92 5.68 2.70 -6.16
CA LYS A 92 5.25 2.15 -4.87
C LYS A 92 5.05 3.24 -3.84
N GLN A 93 4.07 3.05 -2.95
CA GLN A 93 3.77 4.01 -1.90
C GLN A 93 4.64 3.79 -0.66
N ALA A 94 5.55 4.73 -0.40
CA ALA A 94 6.37 4.80 0.80
C ALA A 94 5.63 5.56 1.90
N GLN A 95 5.61 4.98 3.11
CA GLN A 95 4.91 5.53 4.27
C GLN A 95 5.85 6.35 5.13
N ARG A 96 5.37 7.48 5.68
CA ARG A 96 6.14 8.27 6.63
C ARG A 96 6.29 7.53 7.96
N ARG A 97 7.48 7.60 8.53
CA ARG A 97 7.89 7.10 9.83
C ARG A 97 8.62 8.19 10.59
N GLU A 98 8.50 8.17 11.91
CA GLU A 98 9.15 9.16 12.78
C GLU A 98 9.63 8.49 14.07
N LYS A 99 10.84 8.82 14.51
CA LYS A 99 11.40 8.37 15.80
C LYS A 99 12.39 9.39 16.32
N GLN A 100 12.18 9.84 17.56
CA GLN A 100 13.05 10.80 18.25
C GLN A 100 13.33 12.11 17.45
N GLY A 101 12.41 12.50 16.57
CA GLY A 101 12.53 13.69 15.73
C GLY A 101 13.25 13.46 14.40
N ASP A 102 13.80 12.26 14.16
CA ASP A 102 14.16 11.82 12.80
C ASP A 102 12.89 11.39 12.06
N VAL A 103 12.73 11.86 10.83
CA VAL A 103 11.64 11.46 9.94
C VAL A 103 12.22 10.71 8.76
N TRP A 104 11.56 9.65 8.31
CA TRP A 104 11.92 8.97 7.08
C TRP A 104 10.70 8.39 6.38
N TYR A 105 10.85 8.05 5.10
CA TYR A 105 9.85 7.30 4.35
C TYR A 105 10.39 5.92 4.07
N SER A 106 9.53 4.91 4.22
CA SER A 106 9.92 3.53 3.93
C SER A 106 8.90 2.77 3.10
N LEU A 107 9.41 1.93 2.20
CA LEU A 107 8.65 0.95 1.43
C LEU A 107 8.63 -0.37 2.19
N ARG A 108 7.49 -1.06 2.20
CA ARG A 108 7.43 -2.45 2.65
C ARG A 108 7.84 -3.35 1.49
N LEU A 109 8.84 -4.19 1.70
CA LEU A 109 9.31 -5.16 0.73
C LEU A 109 8.49 -6.47 0.83
N SER A 110 8.57 -7.30 -0.20
CA SER A 110 7.82 -8.57 -0.29
C SER A 110 8.21 -9.58 0.77
N ASP A 111 9.42 -9.48 1.33
CA ASP A 111 9.91 -10.29 2.44
C ASP A 111 9.45 -9.77 3.83
N GLY A 112 8.64 -8.70 3.85
CA GLY A 112 8.15 -8.06 5.07
C GLY A 112 9.12 -7.07 5.70
N SER A 113 10.34 -6.92 5.16
CA SER A 113 11.29 -5.91 5.59
C SER A 113 10.90 -4.52 5.07
N TYR A 114 11.61 -3.48 5.55
CA TYR A 114 11.37 -2.10 5.14
C TYR A 114 12.63 -1.48 4.57
N GLU A 115 12.50 -0.92 3.37
CA GLU A 115 13.55 -0.13 2.74
C GLU A 115 13.31 1.35 3.02
N GLN A 116 14.32 2.03 3.55
CA GLN A 116 14.26 3.47 3.78
C GLN A 116 14.66 4.21 2.50
N VAL A 117 13.77 5.04 1.99
CA VAL A 117 13.89 5.67 0.67
C VAL A 117 14.14 7.18 0.72
N LEU A 118 13.77 7.83 1.84
CA LEU A 118 14.12 9.22 2.11
C LEU A 118 14.28 9.42 3.61
N ARG A 119 15.36 10.07 4.06
CA ARG A 119 15.59 10.43 5.46
C ARG A 119 15.68 11.94 5.60
N LEU A 120 15.04 12.45 6.64
CA LEU A 120 15.08 13.84 7.09
C LEU A 120 15.57 13.83 8.54
N PRO A 121 16.88 14.04 8.75
CA PRO A 121 17.47 14.15 10.07
C PRO A 121 16.76 15.19 10.95
N LYS A 122 16.76 14.93 12.26
CA LYS A 122 16.23 15.86 13.25
C LYS A 122 16.82 17.27 13.09
N GLY A 123 15.94 18.26 13.02
CA GLY A 123 16.32 19.67 12.94
C GLY A 123 16.66 20.14 11.53
N GLU A 124 16.69 19.25 10.54
CA GLU A 124 16.80 19.64 9.15
C GLU A 124 15.47 20.19 8.64
N LYS A 125 15.53 21.30 7.90
CA LYS A 125 14.33 21.91 7.32
C LYS A 125 13.86 21.06 6.13
N PRO A 126 12.64 20.52 6.15
CA PRO A 126 12.16 19.71 5.04
C PRO A 126 11.99 20.56 3.78
N PRO A 127 12.11 19.94 2.58
CA PRO A 127 11.72 20.58 1.34
C PRO A 127 10.27 21.06 1.40
N ALA A 128 9.94 22.15 0.73
CA ALA A 128 8.54 22.55 0.60
C ALA A 128 7.81 21.57 -0.34
N VAL A 129 6.58 21.21 0.02
CA VAL A 129 5.68 20.56 -0.94
C VAL A 129 5.30 21.56 -2.02
N LYS A 130 5.31 21.11 -3.28
CA LYS A 130 4.95 21.91 -4.45
C LYS A 130 3.64 21.41 -5.05
N GLY A 131 2.78 22.31 -5.47
CA GLY A 131 1.50 21.96 -6.10
C GLY A 131 0.38 21.59 -5.12
N LEU A 132 0.48 22.08 -3.87
CA LEU A 132 -0.64 22.16 -2.94
C LEU A 132 -1.59 23.29 -3.34
#